data_AF-A0A959CDI5-F1
#
_entry.id   AF-A0A959CDI5-F1
#
_cell.length_a   1.000
_cell.length_b   1.000
_cell.length_c   1.000
_cell.angle_alpha   90.00
_cell.angle_beta   90.00
_cell.angle_gamma   90.00
#
_symmetry.space_group_name_H-M   'P 1'
#
loop_
_entity.id
_entity.type
_entity.pdbx_description
1 polymer ?
#
loop_
_entity_poly.entity_id
_entity_poly.type
_entity_poly.pdbx_seq_one_letter_code
_entity_poly.pdbx_strand_id
1 'polypeptide(L)'
;MTKRSVKRRLIRARIALNQTIQKILDVNRNRKRLSFTNDPTQREKVLNEELRVLNKVARQQASLVEHYESVLSRPDPRVQQPMSPPNRGF
;
A
#
# COMPACT_ATOMS: atom_id res chain seq x y z
N MET A 1 -8.41 -11.14 14.58
CA MET A 1 -6.99 -10.82 14.29
C MET A 1 -6.40 -10.02 15.45
N THR A 2 -5.16 -10.28 15.84
CA THR A 2 -4.49 -9.48 16.89
C THR A 2 -3.86 -8.22 16.27
N LYS A 3 -3.75 -7.12 17.04
CA LYS A 3 -3.06 -5.89 16.59
C LYS A 3 -1.65 -6.16 16.06
N ARG A 4 -0.93 -7.11 16.65
CA ARG A 4 0.39 -7.59 16.20
C ARG A 4 0.33 -8.24 14.82
N SER A 5 -0.69 -9.04 14.53
CA SER A 5 -0.86 -9.67 13.22
C SER A 5 -1.17 -8.64 12.11
N VAL A 6 -1.99 -7.62 12.41
CA VAL A 6 -2.32 -6.53 11.48
C VAL A 6 -1.07 -5.68 11.18
N LYS A 7 -0.28 -5.32 12.21
CA LYS A 7 1.00 -4.61 12.02
C LYS A 7 1.96 -5.35 11.07
N ARG A 8 2.10 -6.67 11.22
CA ARG A 8 2.95 -7.47 10.32
C ARG A 8 2.43 -7.46 8.88
N ARG A 9 1.11 -7.56 8.70
CA ARG A 9 0.48 -7.49 7.37
C ARG A 9 0.66 -6.12 6.72
N LEU A 10 0.54 -5.04 7.50
CA LEU A 10 0.83 -3.67 7.04
C LEU A 10 2.27 -3.53 6.54
N ILE A 11 3.26 -4.02 7.30
CA ILE A 11 4.67 -3.98 6.89
C ILE A 11 4.87 -4.71 5.56
N ARG A 12 4.31 -5.92 5.43
CA ARG A 12 4.39 -6.69 4.18
C ARG A 12 3.72 -5.98 3.00
N ALA A 13 2.55 -5.37 3.21
CA ALA A 13 1.85 -4.62 2.18
C ALA A 13 2.64 -3.39 1.71
N ARG A 14 3.26 -2.65 2.64
CA ARG A 14 4.15 -1.51 2.32
C ARG A 14 5.39 -1.93 1.54
N ILE A 15 6.04 -3.04 1.93
CA ILE A 15 7.18 -3.58 1.19
C ILE A 15 6.77 -3.95 -0.24
N ALA A 16 5.66 -4.67 -0.39
CA ALA A 16 5.17 -5.10 -1.70
C ALA A 16 4.79 -3.90 -2.59
N LEU A 17 4.15 -2.88 -2.02
CA LEU A 17 3.84 -1.62 -2.72
C LEU A 17 5.10 -0.92 -3.20
N ASN A 18 6.10 -0.76 -2.33
CA ASN A 18 7.38 -0.14 -2.69
C ASN A 18 8.08 -0.90 -3.82
N GLN A 19 8.09 -2.24 -3.79
CA GLN A 19 8.66 -3.06 -4.86
C GLN A 19 7.94 -2.85 -6.19
N THR A 20 6.60 -2.79 -6.18
CA THR A 20 5.81 -2.50 -7.38
C THR A 20 6.11 -1.11 -7.94
N ILE A 21 6.21 -0.10 -7.07
CA ILE A 21 6.55 1.28 -7.47
C ILE A 21 7.93 1.31 -8.13
N GLN A 22 8.93 0.64 -7.56
CA GLN A 22 10.27 0.57 -8.16
C GLN A 22 10.23 -0.06 -9.56
N LYS A 23 9.49 -1.16 -9.74
CA LYS A 23 9.29 -1.78 -11.06
C LYS A 23 8.64 -0.82 -12.05
N ILE A 24 7.60 -0.07 -11.65
CA ILE A 24 6.96 0.95 -12.50
C ILE A 24 7.99 2.00 -12.94
N LEU A 25 8.83 2.48 -12.02
CA LEU A 25 9.87 3.46 -12.33
C LEU A 25 10.91 2.89 -13.30
N ASP A 26 11.32 1.64 -13.12
CA ASP A 26 12.28 0.98 -14.01
C ASP A 26 11.70 0.77 -15.42
N VAL A 27 10.45 0.35 -15.53
CA VAL A 27 9.75 0.24 -16.82
C VAL A 27 9.65 1.61 -17.51
N ASN A 28 9.34 2.67 -16.77
CA ASN A 28 9.33 4.04 -17.31
C ASN A 28 10.72 4.51 -17.78
N ARG A 29 11.79 4.20 -17.03
CA ARG A 29 13.18 4.46 -17.45
C ARG A 29 13.51 3.72 -18.74
N ASN A 30 13.11 2.46 -18.86
CA ASN A 30 13.32 1.64 -20.05
C ASN A 30 12.55 2.21 -21.25
N ARG A 31 11.30 2.66 -21.05
CA ARG A 31 10.49 3.29 -22.10
C ARG A 31 11.15 4.55 -22.65
N LYS A 32 11.71 5.41 -21.78
CA LYS A 32 12.48 6.59 -22.19
C LYS A 32 13.76 6.27 -22.96
N ARG A 33 14.33 5.07 -22.79
CA ARG A 33 15.52 4.64 -23.54
C ARG A 33 15.16 4.08 -24.92
N LEU A 34 13.97 3.51 -25.06
CA LEU A 34 13.50 2.92 -26.32
C LEU A 34 13.17 3.93 -27.40
N SER A 35 12.81 5.17 -27.03
CA SER A 35 12.60 6.27 -27.98
C SER A 35 13.83 6.61 -28.83
N PHE A 36 15.00 6.04 -28.53
CA PHE A 36 16.24 6.20 -29.28
C PHE A 36 16.60 4.99 -30.17
N THR A 37 15.68 4.03 -30.36
CA THR A 37 15.94 2.80 -31.12
C THR A 37 15.07 2.71 -32.39
N ASN A 38 15.60 2.04 -33.43
CA ASN A 38 14.99 1.99 -34.78
C ASN A 38 13.71 1.16 -34.91
N ASP A 39 13.33 0.37 -33.90
CA ASP A 39 12.07 -0.41 -33.92
C ASP A 39 11.36 -0.42 -32.55
N PRO A 40 10.80 0.74 -32.14
CA PRO A 40 10.27 0.94 -30.79
C PRO A 40 8.88 0.30 -30.57
N THR A 41 8.13 0.04 -31.64
CA THR A 41 6.67 -0.13 -31.60
C THR A 41 6.22 -1.39 -30.85
N GLN A 42 6.86 -2.54 -31.09
CA GLN A 42 6.47 -3.79 -30.43
C GLN A 42 6.91 -3.79 -28.96
N ARG A 43 8.09 -3.24 -28.68
CA ARG A 43 8.65 -3.20 -27.33
C ARG A 43 7.91 -2.19 -26.45
N GLU A 44 7.46 -1.08 -27.02
CA GLU A 44 6.59 -0.13 -26.35
C GLU A 44 5.24 -0.74 -25.95
N LYS A 45 4.61 -1.53 -26.83
CA LYS A 45 3.36 -2.24 -26.50
C LYS A 45 3.51 -3.16 -25.29
N VAL A 46 4.60 -3.94 -25.23
CA VAL A 46 4.88 -4.82 -24.09
C VAL A 46 5.07 -4.03 -22.79
N LEU A 47 5.86 -2.95 -22.82
CA LEU A 47 6.07 -2.11 -21.64
C LEU A 47 4.79 -1.41 -21.18
N ASN A 48 3.91 -1.03 -22.11
CA ASN A 48 2.63 -0.41 -21.77
C ASN A 48 1.68 -1.41 -21.08
N GLU A 49 1.63 -2.65 -21.54
CA GLU A 49 0.84 -3.69 -20.87
C GLU A 49 1.43 -4.02 -19.49
N GLU A 50 2.76 -4.11 -19.38
CA GLU A 50 3.43 -4.29 -18.09
C GLU A 50 3.11 -3.14 -17.11
N LEU A 51 3.19 -1.88 -17.55
CA LEU A 51 2.79 -0.73 -16.77
C LEU A 51 1.33 -0.80 -16.34
N ARG A 52 0.42 -1.24 -17.23
CA ARG A 52 -1.00 -1.36 -16.91
C ARG A 52 -1.23 -2.34 -15.77
N VAL A 53 -0.59 -3.50 -15.83
CA VAL A 53 -0.68 -4.54 -14.79
C VAL A 53 -0.07 -4.05 -13.49
N LEU A 54 1.15 -3.48 -13.54
CA LEU A 54 1.83 -2.96 -12.35
C LEU A 54 1.02 -1.85 -11.66
N ASN A 55 0.42 -0.94 -12.42
CA ASN A 55 -0.46 0.10 -11.86
C ASN A 55 -1.73 -0.48 -11.21
N LYS A 56 -2.29 -1.55 -11.76
CA LYS A 56 -3.43 -2.25 -11.13
C LYS A 56 -3.00 -2.89 -9.80
N VAL A 57 -1.86 -3.56 -9.78
CA VAL A 57 -1.29 -4.19 -8.57
C VAL A 57 -0.96 -3.14 -7.51
N ALA A 58 -0.34 -2.02 -7.89
CA ALA A 58 -0.01 -0.94 -6.98
C ALA A 58 -1.27 -0.36 -6.31
N ARG A 59 -2.35 -0.14 -7.07
CA ARG A 59 -3.64 0.32 -6.50
C ARG A 59 -4.22 -0.66 -5.49
N GLN A 60 -4.18 -1.96 -5.78
CA GLN A 60 -4.65 -2.98 -4.84
C GLN A 60 -3.81 -3.01 -3.56
N GLN A 61 -2.49 -2.94 -3.70
CA GLN A 61 -1.56 -2.90 -2.56
C GLN A 61 -1.74 -1.63 -1.72
N ALA A 62 -1.97 -0.47 -2.36
CA ALA A 62 -2.27 0.78 -1.66
C ALA A 62 -3.56 0.68 -0.84
N SER A 63 -4.63 0.14 -1.43
CA SER A 63 -5.89 -0.09 -0.72
C SER A 63 -5.72 -1.01 0.50
N LEU A 64 -4.86 -2.03 0.42
CA LEU A 64 -4.53 -2.87 1.57
C LEU A 64 -3.76 -2.11 2.66
N VAL A 65 -2.83 -1.24 2.28
CA VAL A 65 -2.10 -0.39 3.23
C VAL A 65 -3.06 0.53 3.98
N GLU A 66 -3.92 1.25 3.25
CA GLU A 66 -4.96 2.12 3.83
C GLU A 66 -5.89 1.34 4.76
N HIS A 67 -6.33 0.13 4.34
CA HIS A 67 -7.15 -0.73 5.16
C HIS A 67 -6.47 -1.10 6.48
N TYR A 68 -5.22 -1.57 6.44
CA TYR A 68 -4.51 -1.95 7.67
C TYR A 68 -4.18 -0.75 8.57
N GLU A 69 -3.89 0.40 7.99
CA GLU A 69 -3.70 1.66 8.74
C GLU A 69 -4.99 2.06 9.46
N SER A 70 -6.14 2.01 8.77
CA SER A 70 -7.45 2.31 9.35
C SER A 70 -7.82 1.36 10.50
N VAL A 71 -7.46 0.07 10.40
CA VAL A 71 -7.72 -0.92 11.46
C VAL A 71 -6.84 -0.66 12.68
N LEU A 72 -5.62 -0.14 12.49
CA LEU A 72 -4.68 0.15 13.57
C LEU A 72 -4.94 1.50 14.25
N SER A 73 -5.56 2.45 13.55
CA SER A 73 -5.92 3.77 14.07
C SER A 73 -7.23 3.78 14.86
N ARG A 74 -8.08 2.74 14.72
CA ARG A 74 -9.28 2.60 15.55
C ARG A 74 -8.90 2.55 17.04
N PRO A 75 -9.41 3.45 17.88
CA PRO A 75 -9.16 3.41 19.32
C PRO A 75 -9.71 2.11 19.90
N ASP A 76 -8.97 1.54 20.85
CA ASP A 76 -9.42 0.34 21.55
C ASP A 76 -10.65 0.71 22.39
N PRO A 77 -11.83 0.12 22.16
CA PRO A 77 -13.04 0.45 22.90
C PRO A 77 -12.92 0.17 24.40
N ARG A 78 -11.87 -0.54 24.84
CA ARG A 78 -11.60 -0.83 26.26
C ARG A 78 -10.92 0.31 27.03
N VAL A 79 -10.48 1.39 26.35
CA VAL A 79 -9.75 2.50 27.00
C VAL A 79 -10.68 3.67 27.39
N GLN A 80 -11.98 3.57 27.11
CA GLN A 80 -12.98 4.59 27.50
C GLN A 80 -13.88 4.09 28.63
N GLN A 81 -13.36 4.03 29.85
CA GLN A 81 -14.16 4.24 31.06
C GLN A 81 -13.37 5.15 32.00
N PRO A 82 -13.65 6.46 32.05
CA PRO A 82 -13.28 7.23 33.23
C PRO A 82 -14.15 6.70 34.37
N MET A 83 -13.55 5.90 35.25
CA MET A 83 -14.13 5.51 36.53
C MET A 83 -14.59 6.79 37.24
N SER A 84 -15.90 7.05 37.24
CA SER A 84 -16.46 8.10 38.09
C SER A 84 -16.23 7.69 39.54
N PRO A 85 -15.59 8.52 40.39
CA PRO A 85 -15.42 8.17 41.77
C PRO A 85 -16.80 8.02 42.44
N PRO A 86 -16.96 7.07 43.37
CA PRO A 86 -18.23 6.88 44.05
C PRO A 86 -18.58 8.15 44.82
N ASN A 87 -19.76 8.69 44.51
CA ASN A 87 -20.37 9.82 45.20
C ASN A 87 -20.51 9.46 46.70
N ARG A 88 -19.57 9.89 47.54
CA ARG A 88 -19.77 9.88 48.99
C ARG A 88 -20.65 11.07 49.32
N GLY A 89 -21.96 10.83 49.31
CA GLY A 89 -22.92 11.74 49.92
C GLY A 89 -22.55 11.98 51.38
N PHE A 90 -22.56 13.25 51.77
CA PHE A 90 -22.61 13.69 53.15
C PHE A 90 -24.08 13.92 53.54
#